data_AF-A0A955KQ07-F1
#
_entry.id   AF-A0A955KQ07-F1
#
_cell.length_a   1.000
_cell.length_b   1.000
_cell.length_c   1.000
_cell.angle_alpha   90.00
_cell.angle_beta   90.00
_cell.angle_gamma   90.00
#
_symmetry.space_group_name_H-M   'P 1'
#
loop_
_entity.id
_entity.type
_entity.pdbx_description
1 polymer ?
#
loop_
_entity_poly.entity_id
_entity_poly.type
_entity_poly.pdbx_seq_one_letter_code
_entity_poly.pdbx_strand_id
1 'polypeptide(L)'
;MLLQLMVSPGPGFTQADAAGYLLALFKWLLVAVSFLYVLVSVIITRQIGLMRATVTTPQTRRLVLVSLIHLACAIVLLVYFVLFL
;
A
#
# COMPACT_ATOMS: atom_id res chain seq x y z
N MET A 1 2.26 16.03 -20.29
CA MET A 1 3.40 15.67 -21.16
C MET A 1 3.39 14.18 -21.53
N LEU A 2 3.46 13.23 -20.59
CA LEU A 2 3.40 11.79 -20.89
C LEU A 2 2.16 11.35 -21.68
N LEU A 3 0.97 11.83 -21.29
CA LEU A 3 -0.28 11.59 -22.01
C LEU A 3 -0.27 12.13 -23.46
N GLN A 4 0.47 13.21 -23.69
CA GLN A 4 0.64 13.81 -25.02
C GLN A 4 1.58 12.97 -25.89
N LEU A 5 2.64 12.39 -25.29
CA LEU A 5 3.56 11.45 -25.94
C LEU A 5 2.91 10.09 -26.27
N MET A 6 1.85 9.70 -25.56
CA MET A 6 1.04 8.52 -25.91
C MET A 6 0.11 8.75 -27.11
N VAL A 7 -0.32 9.99 -27.36
CA VAL A 7 -1.23 10.36 -28.44
C VAL A 7 -0.46 10.73 -29.72
N SER A 8 0.68 11.40 -29.58
CA SER A 8 1.58 11.76 -30.69
C SER A 8 3.04 11.45 -30.32
N PRO A 9 3.55 10.25 -30.64
CA PRO A 9 4.95 9.89 -30.37
C PRO A 9 5.91 10.76 -31.19
N GLY A 10 7.03 11.16 -30.57
CA GLY A 10 8.09 11.94 -31.20
C GLY A 10 9.17 11.06 -31.82
N PRO A 11 10.08 11.62 -32.62
CA PRO A 11 11.22 10.87 -33.15
C PRO A 11 12.09 10.37 -31.99
N GLY A 12 12.18 9.04 -31.83
CA GLY A 12 12.96 8.38 -30.77
C GLY A 12 12.20 8.07 -29.47
N PHE A 13 10.89 8.34 -29.39
CA PHE A 13 10.07 7.98 -28.23
C PHE A 13 8.77 7.33 -28.69
N THR A 14 8.64 6.03 -28.45
CA THR A 14 7.47 5.27 -28.91
C THR A 14 6.33 5.34 -27.91
N GLN A 15 5.13 4.99 -28.37
CA GLN A 15 3.97 4.85 -27.48
C GLN A 15 4.18 3.77 -26.41
N ALA A 16 4.96 2.72 -26.71
CA ALA A 16 5.31 1.67 -25.76
C ALA A 16 6.19 2.18 -24.61
N ASP A 17 7.14 3.08 -24.92
CA ASP A 17 7.99 3.72 -23.91
C ASP A 17 7.13 4.58 -22.96
N ALA A 18 6.24 5.39 -23.53
CA ALA A 18 5.31 6.22 -22.77
C ALA A 18 4.42 5.39 -21.82
N ALA A 19 3.88 4.27 -22.32
CA ALA A 19 3.08 3.34 -21.53
C ALA A 19 3.91 2.68 -20.41
N GLY A 20 5.15 2.28 -20.70
CA GLY A 20 6.07 1.71 -19.71
C GLY A 20 6.39 2.67 -18.57
N TYR A 21 6.67 3.94 -18.89
CA TYR A 21 6.88 4.98 -17.87
C TYR A 21 5.64 5.23 -17.02
N LEU A 22 4.45 5.26 -17.64
CA LEU A 22 3.20 5.44 -16.91
C LEU A 22 2.94 4.27 -15.97
N LEU A 23 3.16 3.04 -16.42
CA LEU A 23 3.01 1.83 -15.60
C LEU A 23 3.97 1.85 -14.40
N ALA A 24 5.24 2.21 -14.63
CA ALA A 24 6.24 2.33 -13.57
C ALA A 24 5.86 3.41 -12.54
N LEU A 25 5.31 4.54 -12.99
CA LEU A 25 4.81 5.60 -12.10
C LEU A 25 3.67 5.08 -11.21
N PHE A 26 2.70 4.37 -11.79
CA PHE A 26 1.59 3.79 -11.03
C PHE A 26 2.06 2.73 -10.02
N LYS A 27 3.02 1.88 -10.39
CA LYS A 27 3.66 0.93 -9.46
C LYS A 27 4.21 1.66 -8.24
N TRP A 28 5.04 2.68 -8.44
CA TRP A 28 5.66 3.41 -7.32
C TRP A 28 4.65 4.19 -6.48
N LEU A 29 3.59 4.71 -7.10
CA LEU A 29 2.49 5.33 -6.38
C LEU A 29 1.77 4.32 -5.47
N LEU A 30 1.51 3.11 -5.96
CA LEU A 30 0.90 2.04 -5.17
C LEU A 30 1.79 1.58 -4.02
N VAL A 31 3.11 1.48 -4.24
CA VAL A 31 4.09 1.21 -3.18
C VAL A 31 4.02 2.30 -2.09
N ALA A 32 4.01 3.58 -2.48
CA ALA A 32 3.95 4.69 -1.53
C ALA A 32 2.64 4.69 -0.71
N VAL A 33 1.49 4.47 -1.37
CA VAL A 33 0.19 4.38 -0.69
C VAL A 33 0.13 3.18 0.24
N SER A 34 0.66 2.02 -0.18
CA SER A 34 0.72 0.82 0.67
C SER A 34 1.63 1.01 1.89
N PHE A 35 2.75 1.72 1.73
CA PHE A 35 3.62 2.07 2.85
C PHE A 35 2.89 2.93 3.89
N LEU A 36 2.19 3.99 3.45
CA LEU A 36 1.34 4.80 4.33
C LEU A 36 0.25 3.97 5.02
N TYR A 37 -0.35 3.03 4.30
CA TYR A 37 -1.34 2.12 4.85
C TYR A 37 -0.78 1.22 5.96
N VAL A 38 0.45 0.70 5.80
CA VAL A 38 1.14 -0.06 6.86
C VAL A 38 1.34 0.81 8.09
N LEU A 39 1.79 2.06 7.95
CA LEU A 39 1.95 2.98 9.09
C LEU A 39 0.63 3.18 9.84
N VAL A 40 -0.46 3.42 9.12
CA VAL A 40 -1.81 3.53 9.71
C VAL A 40 -2.20 2.23 10.43
N SER A 41 -1.93 1.08 9.83
CA SER A 41 -2.22 -0.23 10.42
C SER A 41 -1.44 -0.47 11.72
N VAL A 42 -0.19 -0.02 11.79
CA VAL A 42 0.62 -0.05 13.03
C VAL A 42 -0.01 0.83 14.11
N ILE A 43 -0.42 2.05 13.76
CA ILE A 43 -1.06 2.99 14.70
C ILE A 43 -2.35 2.36 15.28
N ILE A 44 -3.21 1.83 14.42
CA ILE A 44 -4.47 1.18 14.83
C ILE A 44 -4.19 -0.03 15.73
N THR A 45 -3.24 -0.89 15.34
CA THR A 45 -2.86 -2.07 16.14
C THR A 45 -2.37 -1.67 17.53
N ARG A 46 -1.57 -0.61 17.62
CA ARG A 46 -1.10 -0.06 18.90
C ARG A 46 -2.26 0.50 19.74
N GLN A 47 -3.20 1.21 19.14
CA GLN A 47 -4.38 1.74 19.85
C GLN A 47 -5.25 0.61 20.42
N ILE A 48 -5.45 -0.47 19.67
CA ILE A 48 -6.18 -1.66 20.17
C ILE A 48 -5.43 -2.30 21.34
N GLY A 49 -4.10 -2.35 21.30
CA GLY A 49 -3.26 -2.81 22.41
C GLY A 49 -3.42 -1.96 23.68
N LEU A 50 -3.50 -0.63 23.54
CA LEU A 50 -3.76 0.28 24.65
C LEU A 50 -5.18 0.13 25.20
N MET A 51 -6.19 0.00 24.33
CA MET A 51 -7.58 -0.23 24.72
C MET A 51 -7.72 -1.52 25.54
N ARG A 52 -6.93 -2.56 25.23
CA ARG A 52 -6.91 -3.80 26.03
C ARG A 52 -6.48 -3.57 27.48
N ALA A 53 -5.59 -2.61 27.73
CA ALA A 53 -5.09 -2.31 29.07
C ALA A 53 -6.07 -1.46 29.89
N THR A 54 -6.95 -0.68 29.23
CA THR A 54 -7.83 0.29 29.88
C THR A 54 -9.30 -0.11 29.90
N VAL A 55 -9.75 -0.92 28.93
CA VAL A 55 -11.15 -1.30 28.76
C VAL A 55 -11.24 -2.82 28.60
N THR A 56 -11.68 -3.50 29.66
CA THR A 56 -11.92 -4.94 29.63
C THR A 56 -13.28 -5.24 28.99
N THR A 57 -13.28 -5.65 27.72
CA THR A 57 -14.48 -6.19 27.05
C THR A 57 -14.30 -7.67 26.71
N PRO A 58 -15.38 -8.47 26.69
CA PRO A 58 -15.28 -9.91 26.40
C PRO A 58 -14.68 -10.23 25.02
N GLN A 59 -14.68 -9.27 24.09
CA GLN A 59 -14.15 -9.45 22.72
C GLN A 59 -12.74 -8.89 22.49
N THR A 60 -12.09 -8.31 23.52
CA THR A 60 -10.77 -7.68 23.36
C THR A 60 -9.71 -8.61 22.77
N ARG A 61 -9.71 -9.89 23.14
CA ARG A 61 -8.74 -10.87 22.58
C ARG A 61 -8.94 -11.10 21.09
N ARG A 62 -10.20 -11.14 20.61
CA ARG A 62 -10.50 -11.30 19.18
C ARG A 62 -10.10 -10.06 18.39
N LEU A 63 -10.36 -8.86 18.92
CA LEU A 63 -9.97 -7.60 18.29
C LEU A 63 -8.44 -7.48 18.13
N VAL A 64 -7.66 -7.88 19.15
CA VAL A 64 -6.20 -7.92 19.06
C VAL A 64 -5.72 -8.91 18.00
N LEU A 65 -6.33 -10.10 17.93
CA LEU A 65 -5.95 -11.08 16.91
C LEU A 65 -6.23 -10.55 15.50
N VAL A 66 -7.41 -9.96 15.30
CA VAL A 66 -7.81 -9.39 13.99
C VAL A 66 -6.88 -8.25 13.60
N SER A 67 -6.48 -7.37 14.51
CA SER A 67 -5.56 -6.27 14.18
C SER A 67 -4.16 -6.76 13.80
N LEU A 68 -3.65 -7.80 14.47
CA LEU A 68 -2.37 -8.42 14.12
C LEU A 68 -2.41 -9.09 12.74
N ILE A 69 -3.49 -9.83 12.43
CA ILE A 69 -3.68 -10.43 11.10
C ILE A 69 -3.78 -9.35 10.03
N HIS A 70 -4.56 -8.29 10.29
CA HIS A 70 -4.69 -7.15 9.40
C HIS A 70 -3.35 -6.47 9.10
N LEU A 71 -2.54 -6.22 10.14
CA LEU A 71 -1.19 -5.67 9.98
C LEU A 71 -0.27 -6.60 9.18
N ALA A 72 -0.32 -7.92 9.43
CA ALA A 72 0.44 -8.89 8.66
C ALA A 72 0.06 -8.87 7.17
N CYS A 73 -1.23 -8.84 6.85
CA CYS A 73 -1.71 -8.70 5.47
C CYS A 73 -1.25 -7.39 4.82
N ALA A 74 -1.26 -6.27 5.55
CA ALA A 74 -0.76 -4.98 5.05
C ALA A 74 0.74 -5.04 4.69
N ILE A 75 1.55 -5.68 5.54
CA ILE A 75 2.99 -5.88 5.29
C ILE A 75 3.21 -6.78 4.08
N VAL A 76 2.47 -7.89 3.98
CA VAL A 76 2.56 -8.81 2.83
C VAL A 76 2.19 -8.07 1.53
N LEU A 77 1.16 -7.23 1.55
CA LEU A 77 0.76 -6.42 0.40
C LEU A 77 1.86 -5.44 -0.03
N LEU A 78 2.50 -4.77 0.94
CA LEU A 78 3.62 -3.87 0.64
C LEU A 78 4.79 -4.64 0.01
N VAL A 79 5.17 -5.78 0.60
CA VAL A 79 6.24 -6.64 0.05
C VAL A 79 5.88 -7.08 -1.37
N TYR A 80 4.62 -7.44 -1.60
CA TYR A 80 4.14 -7.82 -2.94
C TYR A 80 4.29 -6.67 -3.94
N PHE A 81 3.89 -5.45 -3.58
CA PHE A 81 4.03 -4.28 -4.47
C PHE A 81 5.49 -3.86 -4.71
N VAL A 82 6.37 -4.08 -3.74
CA VAL A 82 7.80 -3.75 -3.91
C VAL A 82 8.50 -4.77 -4.81
N LEU A 83 8.20 -6.06 -4.65
CA LEU A 83 8.94 -7.15 -5.31
C LEU A 83 8.34 -7.59 -6.64
N PHE A 84 7.01 -7.56 -6.80
CA PHE A 84 6.33 -8.26 -7.91
C PHE A 84 5.43 -7.37 -8.78
N LEU A 85 4.90 -6.27 -8.24
CA LEU A 85 4.26 -5.24 -9.07
C LEU A 85 5.33 -4.43 -9.79
#